data_AF-A0A7W5XMZ1-F1
#
_entry.id   AF-A0A7W5XMZ1-F1
#
_cell.length_a   1.000
_cell.length_b   1.000
_cell.length_c   1.000
_cell.angle_alpha   90.00
_cell.angle_beta   90.00
_cell.angle_gamma   90.00
#
_symmetry.space_group_name_H-M   'P 1'
#
loop_
_entity.id
_entity.type
_entity.pdbx_description
1 polymer ?
#
loop_
_entity_poly.entity_id
_entity_poly.type
_entity_poly.pdbx_seq_one_letter_code
_entity_poly.pdbx_strand_id
1 'polypeptide(L)' 'MIVSTVWEAVEYLKRWPSKRGRHYRVARQHCLDALDGLRSPRAAQASFITAAKTAGLLL' A
#
# COMPACT_ATOMS: atom_id res chain seq x y z
N MET A 1 -9.35 5.64 9.20
CA MET A 1 -7.92 5.75 9.56
C MET A 1 -7.23 6.50 8.43
N ILE A 2 -6.48 7.55 8.72
CA ILE A 2 -5.70 8.29 7.71
C ILE A 2 -4.31 7.64 7.64
N VAL A 3 -3.84 7.36 6.42
CA VAL A 3 -2.47 6.90 6.14
C VAL A 3 -1.74 8.05 5.47
N SER A 4 -0.76 8.62 6.16
CA SER A 4 -0.05 9.84 5.77
C SER A 4 1.40 9.61 5.36
N THR A 5 1.99 8.49 5.77
CA THR A 5 3.38 8.12 5.43
C THR A 5 3.48 6.74 4.79
N VAL A 6 4.59 6.48 4.09
CA VAL A 6 4.89 5.16 3.53
C VAL A 6 5.02 4.10 4.63
N TRP A 7 5.58 4.47 5.79
CA TRP A 7 5.67 3.58 6.94
C TRP A 7 4.29 3.16 7.47
N GLU A 8 3.37 4.11 7.66
CA GLU A 8 1.99 3.81 8.05
C GLU A 8 1.28 2.93 7.02
N ALA A 9 1.56 3.13 5.73
CA ALA A 9 1.04 2.26 4.67
C ALA A 9 1.53 0.82 4.83
N VAL A 10 2.82 0.61 5.13
CA VAL A 10 3.39 -0.72 5.39
C VAL A 10 2.78 -1.35 6.64
N GLU A 11 2.61 -0.60 7.73
CA GLU A 11 1.95 -1.10 8.94
C GLU A 11 0.50 -1.52 8.67
N TYR A 12 -0.24 -0.73 7.89
CA TYR A 12 -1.58 -1.11 7.47
C TYR A 12 -1.57 -2.39 6.62
N LEU A 13 -0.63 -2.52 5.68
CA LEU A 13 -0.49 -3.71 4.84
C LEU A 13 -0.12 -4.97 5.63
N LYS A 14 0.54 -4.86 6.79
CA LYS A 14 0.77 -6.01 7.70
C LYS A 14 -0.55 -6.53 8.27
N ARG A 15 -1.48 -5.62 8.58
CA ARG A 15 -2.82 -5.90 9.14
C ARG A 15 -3.93 -5.86 8.09
N TRP A 16 -3.59 -6.14 6.83
CA TRP A 16 -4.51 -6.01 5.70
C TRP A 16 -5.82 -6.79 5.93
N PRO A 17 -6.99 -6.14 5.85
CA PRO A 17 -8.27 -6.73 6.27
C PRO A 17 -8.97 -7.55 5.17
N SER A 18 -8.40 -7.65 3.97
CA SER A 18 -9.01 -8.35 2.82
C SER A 18 -8.06 -9.42 2.26
N LYS A 19 -8.46 -10.07 1.16
CA LYS A 19 -7.62 -11.09 0.50
C LYS A 19 -6.30 -10.47 0.02
N ARG A 20 -5.19 -11.16 0.29
CA ARG A 20 -3.82 -10.75 -0.09
C ARG A 20 -3.51 -11.10 -1.57
N GLY A 21 -4.30 -10.54 -2.47
CA GLY A 21 -4.22 -10.77 -3.92
C GLY A 21 -3.07 -10.03 -4.61
N ARG A 22 -3.10 -10.00 -5.95
CA ARG A 22 -2.04 -9.36 -6.78
C ARG A 22 -1.80 -7.90 -6.40
N HIS A 23 -2.84 -7.08 -6.33
CA HIS A 23 -2.71 -5.66 -6.01
C HIS A 23 -2.16 -5.42 -4.61
N TYR A 24 -2.54 -6.25 -3.63
CA TYR A 24 -1.94 -6.22 -2.29
C TYR A 24 -0.42 -6.46 -2.34
N ARG A 25 0.03 -7.49 -3.06
CA ARG A 25 1.47 -7.81 -3.17
C ARG A 25 2.24 -6.67 -3.85
N VAL A 26 1.68 -6.10 -4.91
CA VAL A 26 2.25 -4.94 -5.61
C VAL A 26 2.34 -3.73 -4.68
N ALA A 27 1.26 -3.39 -3.97
CA ALA A 27 1.26 -2.29 -3.01
C ALA A 27 2.31 -2.50 -1.91
N ARG A 28 2.39 -3.73 -1.35
CA ARG A 28 3.39 -4.07 -0.33
C ARG A 28 4.81 -3.92 -0.84
N GLN A 29 5.12 -4.43 -2.04
CA GLN A 29 6.44 -4.25 -2.63
C GLN A 29 6.76 -2.77 -2.82
N HIS A 30 5.84 -2.01 -3.43
CA HIS A 30 6.07 -0.61 -3.74
C HIS A 30 6.26 0.26 -2.49
N CYS A 31 5.54 -0.02 -1.40
CA CYS A 31 5.74 0.67 -0.13
C CYS A 31 7.08 0.31 0.52
N LEU A 32 7.54 -0.94 0.42
CA LEU A 32 8.88 -1.31 0.90
C LEU A 32 9.98 -0.64 0.07
N ASP A 33 9.88 -0.69 -1.26
CA ASP A 33 10.83 0.00 -2.16
C ASP A 33 10.91 1.50 -1.87
N ALA A 34 9.79 2.13 -1.49
CA ALA A 34 9.76 3.55 -1.14
C ALA A 34 10.36 3.85 0.24
N LEU A 35 10.34 2.90 1.19
CA LEU A 35 11.11 3.01 2.44
C LEU A 35 12.61 2.91 2.17
N ASP A 36 13.00 2.04 1.24
CA ASP A 36 14.39 1.84 0.84
C ASP A 36 14.92 2.93 -0.11
N GLY A 37 14.08 3.91 -0.49
CA GLY A 37 14.44 4.99 -1.42
C GLY A 37 14.53 4.57 -2.89
N LEU A 38 14.16 3.33 -3.22
CA LEU A 38 14.18 2.75 -4.57
C LEU A 38 12.97 3.16 -5.42
N ARG A 39 11.92 3.71 -4.78
CA ARG A 39 10.71 4.17 -5.45
C ARG A 39 10.18 5.45 -4.82
N SER A 40 9.58 6.32 -5.63
CA SER A 40 8.98 7.55 -5.09
C SER A 40 7.75 7.25 -4.21
N PRO A 41 7.54 8.00 -3.11
CA PRO A 41 6.35 7.84 -2.26
C PRO A 41 5.04 7.96 -3.04
N ARG A 42 4.98 8.84 -4.04
CA ARG A 42 3.80 9.03 -4.90
C ARG A 42 3.46 7.76 -5.72
N ALA A 43 4.46 7.06 -6.23
CA ALA A 43 4.26 5.81 -6.96
C ALA A 43 3.79 4.67 -6.03
N ALA A 44 4.31 4.63 -4.80
CA ALA A 44 3.83 3.70 -3.77
C ALA A 44 2.37 3.99 -3.37
N GLN A 45 2.03 5.26 -3.17
CA GLN A 45 0.67 5.71 -2.87
C GLN A 45 -0.33 5.27 -3.94
N ALA A 46 0.00 5.44 -5.23
CA ALA A 46 -0.88 5.02 -6.32
C ALA A 46 -1.17 3.51 -6.29
N SER A 47 -0.16 2.71 -5.96
CA SER A 47 -0.30 1.25 -5.86
C SER A 47 -1.11 0.83 -4.64
N PHE A 48 -0.90 1.51 -3.50
CA PHE A 48 -1.68 1.33 -2.29
C PHE A 48 -3.17 1.66 -2.51
N ILE A 49 -3.48 2.81 -3.12
CA ILE A 49 -4.85 3.21 -3.46
C ILE A 49 -5.49 2.18 -4.38
N THR A 50 -4.75 1.69 -5.39
CA THR A 50 -5.25 0.64 -6.29
C THR A 50 -5.61 -0.63 -5.51
N ALA A 51 -4.74 -1.09 -4.62
CA ALA A 51 -5.02 -2.24 -3.77
C ALA A 51 -6.24 -2.03 -2.87
N ALA A 52 -6.39 -0.84 -2.28
CA ALA A 52 -7.51 -0.51 -1.43
C ALA A 52 -8.84 -0.47 -2.21
N LYS A 53 -8.85 0.14 -3.39
CA LYS A 53 -10.03 0.14 -4.29
C LYS A 53 -10.43 -1.27 -4.70
N THR A 54 -9.48 -2.08 -5.19
CA THR A 54 -9.78 -3.46 -5.61
C THR A 54 -10.24 -4.34 -4.45
N ALA A 55 -9.79 -4.05 -3.23
CA ALA A 55 -10.21 -4.77 -2.03
C ALA A 55 -11.53 -4.26 -1.43
N GLY A 56 -12.15 -3.21 -1.98
CA GLY A 56 -13.35 -2.57 -1.44
C GLY A 56 -13.12 -1.84 -0.11
N LEU A 57 -11.88 -1.43 0.17
CA LEU A 57 -11.46 -0.76 1.41
C LEU A 57 -11.39 0.76 1.29
N LEU A 58 -11.51 1.28 0.07
CA LEU A 58 -11.53 2.70 -0.22
C LEU A 58 -12.85 3.02 -0.93
N LEU A 59 -13.65 3.87 -0.29
CA LEU A 59 -14.86 4.47 -0.85
C LEU A 59 -14.49 5.72 -1.65
#